data_AF-A0A7S3L8R6-F1
#
_entry.id   AF-A0A7S3L8R6-F1
#
_cell.length_a   1.000
_cell.length_b   1.000
_cell.length_c   1.000
_cell.angle_alpha   90.00
_cell.angle_beta   90.00
_cell.angle_gamma   90.00
#
_symmetry.space_group_name_H-M   'P 1'
#
loop_
_entity.id
_entity.type
_entity.pdbx_description
1 polymer ?
#
loop_
_entity_poly.entity_id
_entity_poly.type
_entity_poly.pdbx_seq_one_letter_code
_entity_poly.pdbx_strand_id
1 'polypeptide(L)'
;VAVKAAAVVGGAALAATAGVKLVLDRPSRTYDREKNTVAQEYDAWADDGILEYYWGEHIHLGYYSPEEMAKGYKKKNFIQAKYDFIDEMMKFGGIDAKEYESTGAKVLDVGCGFGGTSRYLAKRLG
;
A
#
# COMPACT_ATOMS: atom_id res chain seq x y z
N VAL A 1 -11.49 -36.85 41.89
CA VAL A 1 -12.30 -36.53 40.69
C VAL A 1 -11.91 -35.17 40.10
N ALA A 2 -11.82 -34.10 40.90
CA ALA A 2 -11.46 -32.74 40.45
C ALA A 2 -10.11 -32.63 39.68
N VAL A 3 -9.05 -33.32 40.13
CA VAL A 3 -7.73 -33.28 39.47
C VAL A 3 -7.76 -33.86 38.04
N LYS A 4 -8.56 -34.91 37.81
CA LYS A 4 -8.72 -35.51 36.48
C LYS A 4 -9.49 -34.59 35.53
N ALA A 5 -10.53 -33.91 36.03
CA ALA A 5 -11.28 -32.93 35.24
C ALA A 5 -10.43 -31.71 34.85
N ALA A 6 -9.62 -31.19 35.78
CA ALA A 6 -8.70 -30.07 35.50
C ALA A 6 -7.62 -30.44 34.47
N ALA A 7 -7.07 -31.67 34.53
CA ALA A 7 -6.11 -32.15 33.54
C ALA A 7 -6.73 -32.30 32.14
N VAL A 8 -7.97 -32.80 32.05
CA VAL A 8 -8.70 -32.91 30.77
C VAL A 8 -9.01 -31.54 30.18
N VAL A 9 -9.48 -30.59 30.99
CA VAL A 9 -9.78 -29.21 30.54
C VAL A 9 -8.51 -28.48 30.11
N GLY A 10 -7.42 -28.61 30.86
CA GLY A 10 -6.12 -28.04 30.51
C GLY A 10 -5.54 -28.62 29.22
N GLY A 11 -5.64 -29.94 29.03
CA GLY A 11 -5.22 -30.61 27.79
C GLY A 11 -6.03 -30.18 26.57
N ALA A 12 -7.35 -30.05 26.71
CA ALA A 12 -8.22 -29.58 25.64
C ALA A 12 -7.93 -28.13 25.24
N ALA A 13 -7.68 -27.25 26.22
CA ALA A 13 -7.31 -25.86 25.96
C ALA A 13 -5.97 -25.76 25.21
N LEU A 14 -4.95 -26.51 25.64
CA LEU A 14 -3.65 -26.55 24.96
C LEU A 14 -3.74 -27.05 23.52
N ALA A 15 -4.52 -28.11 23.28
CA ALA A 15 -4.73 -28.65 21.94
C ALA A 15 -5.47 -27.67 21.03
N ALA A 16 -6.49 -26.97 21.54
CA ALA A 16 -7.22 -25.95 20.80
C ALA A 16 -6.32 -24.76 20.44
N THR A 17 -5.54 -24.26 21.39
CA THR A 17 -4.58 -23.17 21.15
C THR A 17 -3.51 -23.58 20.13
N ALA A 18 -2.96 -24.79 20.25
CA ALA A 18 -2.00 -25.31 19.27
C ALA A 18 -2.61 -25.46 17.87
N GLY A 19 -3.86 -25.93 17.78
CA GLY A 19 -4.59 -26.03 16.51
C GLY A 19 -4.84 -24.68 15.86
N VAL A 20 -5.31 -23.69 16.63
CA VAL A 20 -5.49 -22.31 16.14
C VAL A 20 -4.17 -21.73 15.69
N LYS A 21 -3.09 -21.91 16.47
CA LYS A 21 -1.76 -21.44 16.09
C LYS A 21 -1.30 -22.07 14.78
N LEU A 22 -1.45 -23.39 14.61
CA LEU A 22 -1.09 -24.09 13.38
C LEU A 22 -1.86 -23.58 12.16
N VAL A 23 -3.14 -23.25 12.33
CA VAL A 23 -3.97 -22.66 11.26
C VAL A 23 -3.49 -21.25 10.90
N LEU A 24 -3.20 -20.42 11.89
CA LEU A 24 -2.75 -19.04 11.68
C LEU A 24 -1.32 -18.94 11.15
N ASP A 25 -0.42 -19.85 11.56
CA ASP A 25 0.95 -19.91 11.10
C ASP A 25 1.08 -20.51 9.69
N ARG A 26 0.07 -21.27 9.25
CA ARG A 26 0.10 -21.89 7.93
C ARG A 26 -0.26 -20.84 6.87
N PRO A 27 0.67 -20.48 5.97
CA PRO A 27 0.37 -19.50 4.92
C PRO A 27 -0.77 -20.01 4.05
N SER A 28 -1.70 -19.12 3.70
CA SER A 28 -2.89 -19.44 2.90
C SER A 28 -2.56 -19.84 1.46
N ARG A 29 -1.37 -19.48 0.97
CA ARG A 29 -0.84 -19.86 -0.34
C ARG A 29 0.63 -20.25 -0.24
N THR A 30 1.02 -21.25 -1.02
CA THR A 30 2.44 -21.57 -1.21
C THR A 30 3.05 -20.48 -2.09
N TYR A 31 4.17 -19.89 -1.65
CA TYR A 31 4.88 -18.92 -2.48
C TYR A 31 5.57 -19.65 -3.63
N ASP A 32 5.17 -19.32 -4.86
CA ASP A 32 5.84 -19.80 -6.07
C ASP A 32 6.78 -18.70 -6.55
N ARG A 33 8.08 -18.93 -6.44
CA ARG A 33 9.11 -17.95 -6.82
C ARG A 33 9.14 -17.70 -8.32
N GLU A 34 8.61 -18.60 -9.15
CA GLU A 34 8.61 -18.48 -10.61
C GLU A 34 7.31 -17.92 -11.17
N LYS A 35 6.21 -17.95 -10.40
CA LYS A 35 4.87 -17.55 -10.89
C LYS A 35 4.18 -16.45 -10.09
N ASN A 36 4.58 -16.24 -8.83
CA ASN A 36 3.92 -15.29 -7.91
C ASN A 36 4.89 -14.18 -7.49
N THR A 37 5.70 -13.71 -8.41
CA THR A 37 6.59 -12.57 -8.16
C THR A 37 5.86 -11.25 -8.33
N VAL A 38 6.32 -10.22 -7.61
CA VAL A 38 5.81 -8.85 -7.79
C VAL A 38 6.00 -8.40 -9.24
N ALA A 39 7.15 -8.70 -9.85
CA ALA A 39 7.44 -8.32 -11.22
C ALA A 39 6.38 -8.85 -12.21
N GLN A 40 6.01 -10.12 -12.11
CA GLN A 40 5.01 -10.72 -13.01
C GLN A 40 3.64 -10.08 -12.91
N GLU A 41 3.18 -9.73 -11.70
CA GLU A 41 1.89 -9.06 -11.52
C GLU A 41 1.92 -7.65 -12.12
N TYR A 42 3.00 -6.89 -11.88
CA TYR A 42 3.14 -5.55 -12.43
C TYR A 42 3.32 -5.55 -13.96
N ASP A 43 4.06 -6.52 -14.52
CA ASP A 43 4.19 -6.70 -15.97
C ASP A 43 2.83 -7.02 -16.60
N ALA A 44 2.05 -7.93 -15.99
CA ALA A 44 0.72 -8.28 -16.48
C ALA A 44 -0.26 -7.10 -16.44
N TRP A 45 -0.24 -6.29 -15.37
CA TRP A 45 -1.08 -5.09 -15.29
C TRP A 45 -0.67 -4.00 -16.27
N ALA A 46 0.63 -3.84 -16.51
CA ALA A 46 1.16 -2.90 -17.49
C ALA A 46 0.77 -3.31 -18.92
N ASP A 47 0.86 -4.61 -19.26
CA ASP A 47 0.50 -5.13 -20.57
C ASP A 47 -1.00 -4.95 -20.87
N ASP A 48 -1.86 -5.11 -19.87
CA ASP A 48 -3.32 -4.92 -20.00
C ASP A 48 -3.73 -3.43 -20.02
N GLY A 49 -2.90 -2.54 -19.46
CA GLY A 49 -3.18 -1.10 -19.38
C GLY A 49 -4.37 -0.73 -18.47
N ILE A 50 -4.91 -1.70 -17.72
CA ILE A 50 -6.11 -1.55 -16.91
C ILE A 50 -5.90 -0.55 -15.77
N LEU A 51 -4.69 -0.51 -15.20
CA LEU A 51 -4.37 0.40 -14.11
C LEU A 51 -4.25 1.83 -14.63
N GLU A 52 -3.63 2.06 -15.77
CA GLU A 52 -3.52 3.37 -16.40
C GLU A 52 -4.90 3.95 -16.70
N TYR A 53 -5.83 3.10 -17.16
CA TYR A 53 -7.22 3.50 -17.45
C TYR A 53 -7.98 3.93 -16.19
N TYR A 54 -7.92 3.18 -15.09
CA TYR A 54 -8.71 3.45 -13.88
C TYR A 54 -8.01 4.32 -12.83
N TRP A 55 -6.70 4.17 -12.70
CA TRP A 55 -5.86 4.79 -11.66
C TRP A 55 -5.08 5.99 -12.18
N GLY A 56 -5.00 6.19 -13.49
CA GLY A 56 -4.17 7.21 -14.11
C GLY A 56 -2.68 6.89 -13.97
N GLU A 57 -1.85 7.91 -13.79
CA GLU A 57 -0.40 7.73 -13.77
C GLU A 57 0.19 7.20 -12.45
N HIS A 58 -0.64 7.02 -11.42
CA HIS A 58 -0.18 6.74 -10.05
C HIS A 58 -0.83 5.47 -9.47
N ILE A 59 -0.01 4.45 -9.22
CA ILE A 59 -0.42 3.15 -8.66
C ILE A 59 -0.40 3.16 -7.12
N HIS A 60 -0.98 4.20 -6.52
CA HIS A 60 -1.20 4.28 -5.06
C HIS A 60 -2.57 4.88 -4.76
N LEU A 61 -3.00 4.81 -3.50
CA LEU A 61 -4.25 5.44 -3.06
C LEU A 61 -4.12 6.97 -3.02
N GLY A 62 -5.24 7.65 -2.83
CA GLY A 62 -5.29 9.11 -2.76
C GLY A 62 -5.44 9.66 -1.34
N TYR A 63 -5.14 10.95 -1.17
CA TYR A 63 -5.40 11.71 0.04
C TYR A 63 -6.78 12.37 -0.03
N TYR A 64 -7.49 12.37 1.10
CA TYR A 64 -8.78 13.00 1.26
C TYR A 64 -8.76 13.79 2.57
N SER A 65 -8.98 15.10 2.49
CA SER A 65 -9.02 15.94 3.68
C SER A 65 -10.21 15.58 4.58
N PRO A 66 -10.19 15.93 5.88
CA PRO A 66 -11.33 15.70 6.77
C PRO A 66 -12.65 16.30 6.21
N GLU A 67 -12.56 17.45 5.57
CA GLU A 67 -13.70 18.13 4.94
C GLU A 67 -14.22 17.37 3.72
N GLU A 68 -13.34 16.83 2.88
CA GLU A 68 -13.71 15.99 1.74
C GLU A 68 -14.34 14.67 2.20
N MET A 69 -13.78 14.06 3.25
CA MET A 69 -14.32 12.85 3.86
C MET A 69 -15.70 13.09 4.46
N ALA A 70 -15.91 14.22 5.15
CA ALA A 70 -17.21 14.61 5.69
C ALA A 70 -18.26 14.83 4.59
N LYS A 71 -17.86 15.35 3.42
CA LYS A 71 -18.73 15.49 2.24
C LYS A 71 -19.04 14.13 1.58
N GLY A 72 -18.19 13.13 1.80
CA GLY A 72 -18.30 11.77 1.29
C GLY A 72 -17.18 11.44 0.30
N TYR A 73 -16.40 10.39 0.59
CA TYR A 73 -15.18 10.03 -0.16
C TYR A 73 -15.37 9.86 -1.68
N LYS A 74 -16.56 9.45 -2.14
CA LYS A 74 -16.85 9.27 -3.57
C LYS A 74 -16.98 10.59 -4.36
N LYS A 75 -17.06 11.75 -3.69
CA LYS A 75 -17.25 13.04 -4.34
C LYS A 75 -15.97 13.64 -4.89
N LYS A 76 -14.81 13.24 -4.37
CA LYS A 76 -13.52 13.69 -4.87
C LYS A 76 -13.12 12.85 -6.08
N ASN A 77 -12.53 13.50 -7.08
CA ASN A 77 -11.93 12.82 -8.21
C ASN A 77 -10.78 11.91 -7.72
N PHE A 78 -10.86 10.61 -8.01
CA PHE A 78 -9.89 9.63 -7.53
C PHE A 78 -8.46 9.86 -8.07
N ILE A 79 -8.34 10.35 -9.31
CA ILE A 79 -7.05 10.69 -9.91
C ILE A 79 -6.44 11.90 -9.20
N GLN A 80 -7.21 12.97 -8.98
CA GLN A 80 -6.74 14.14 -8.24
C GLN A 80 -6.31 13.79 -6.82
N ALA A 81 -7.06 12.91 -6.13
CA ALA A 81 -6.71 12.45 -4.80
C ALA A 81 -5.30 11.84 -4.73
N LYS A 82 -4.83 11.18 -5.80
CA LYS A 82 -3.47 10.62 -5.88
C LYS A 82 -2.42 11.72 -6.00
N TYR A 83 -2.65 12.76 -6.79
CA TYR A 83 -1.74 13.91 -6.84
C TYR A 83 -1.64 14.60 -5.48
N ASP A 84 -2.79 14.82 -4.83
CA ASP A 84 -2.83 15.43 -3.49
C ASP A 84 -2.09 14.57 -2.45
N PHE A 85 -2.10 13.24 -2.61
CA PHE A 85 -1.32 12.34 -1.76
C PHE A 85 0.19 12.59 -1.90
N ILE A 86 0.68 12.82 -3.12
CA ILE A 86 2.10 13.13 -3.34
C ILE A 86 2.47 14.45 -2.66
N ASP A 87 1.61 15.47 -2.78
CA ASP A 87 1.81 16.77 -2.13
C ASP A 87 1.83 16.65 -0.60
N GLU A 88 0.90 15.88 -0.01
CA GLU A 88 0.88 15.65 1.45
C GLU A 88 2.06 14.78 1.92
N MET A 89 2.54 13.85 1.09
CA MET A 89 3.77 13.09 1.40
C MET A 89 5.02 13.98 1.38
N MET A 90 5.14 14.91 0.44
CA MET A 90 6.21 15.92 0.44
C MET A 90 6.16 16.76 1.72
N LYS A 91 4.98 17.27 2.05
CA LYS A 91 4.77 18.06 3.28
C LYS A 91 5.08 17.26 4.55
N PHE A 92 4.66 16.00 4.62
CA PHE A 92 4.98 15.10 5.73
C PHE A 92 6.50 14.88 5.86
N GLY A 93 7.20 14.79 4.74
CA GLY A 93 8.66 14.71 4.67
C GLY A 93 9.39 16.03 4.91
N GLY A 94 8.68 17.15 5.14
CA GLY A 94 9.28 18.46 5.30
C GLY A 94 9.88 19.03 4.01
N ILE A 95 9.41 18.59 2.85
CA ILE A 95 9.86 19.05 1.54
C ILE A 95 8.95 20.19 1.08
N ASP A 96 9.47 21.42 1.08
CA ASP A 96 8.83 22.56 0.40
C ASP A 96 9.42 22.71 -1.00
N ALA A 97 8.58 22.57 -2.02
CA ALA A 97 8.98 22.70 -3.43
C ALA A 97 9.66 24.06 -3.74
N LYS A 98 9.30 25.12 -3.02
CA LYS A 98 9.90 26.45 -3.20
C LYS A 98 11.39 26.49 -2.89
N GLU A 99 11.85 25.62 -2.00
CA GLU A 99 13.28 25.53 -1.63
C GLU A 99 14.13 25.01 -2.79
N TYR A 100 13.53 24.34 -3.76
CA TYR A 100 14.22 23.69 -4.89
C TYR A 100 14.02 24.40 -6.23
N GLU A 101 13.23 25.49 -6.30
CA GLU A 101 12.92 26.21 -7.55
C GLU A 101 14.17 26.64 -8.35
N SER A 102 15.28 26.95 -7.67
CA SER A 102 16.51 27.42 -8.30
C SER A 102 17.61 26.37 -8.44
N THR A 103 17.55 25.30 -7.65
CA THR A 103 18.63 24.31 -7.52
C THR A 103 18.28 22.94 -8.09
N GLY A 104 16.99 22.62 -8.20
CA GLY A 104 16.51 21.28 -8.47
C GLY A 104 16.73 20.34 -7.28
N ALA A 105 15.80 19.41 -7.06
CA ALA A 105 15.98 18.35 -6.08
C ALA A 105 16.61 17.10 -6.70
N LYS A 106 17.46 16.42 -5.93
CA LYS A 106 17.87 15.03 -6.26
C LYS A 106 16.91 14.07 -5.57
N VAL A 107 16.06 13.43 -6.34
CA VAL A 107 15.00 12.54 -5.85
C VAL A 107 15.31 11.08 -6.19
N LEU A 108 15.13 10.19 -5.20
CA LEU A 108 15.11 8.74 -5.41
C LEU A 108 13.70 8.22 -5.14
N ASP A 109 13.05 7.68 -6.16
CA ASP A 109 11.72 7.09 -6.10
C ASP A 109 11.82 5.56 -6.18
N VAL A 110 11.78 4.88 -5.03
CA VAL A 110 11.96 3.42 -4.92
C VAL A 110 10.63 2.72 -5.14
N GLY A 111 10.52 1.98 -6.25
CA GLY A 111 9.25 1.37 -6.65
C GLY A 111 8.32 2.35 -7.37
N CYS A 112 8.88 3.15 -8.28
CA CYS A 112 8.22 4.25 -8.99
C CYS A 112 7.05 3.84 -9.91
N GLY A 113 6.77 2.54 -10.06
CA GLY A 113 5.74 2.02 -10.96
C GLY A 113 5.95 2.51 -12.39
N PHE A 114 4.90 3.06 -13.00
CA PHE A 114 4.96 3.67 -14.34
C PHE A 114 5.64 5.05 -14.38
N GLY A 115 6.22 5.50 -13.26
CA GLY A 115 6.99 6.73 -13.15
C GLY A 115 6.16 8.02 -13.05
N GLY A 116 4.84 7.93 -12.86
CA GLY A 116 3.99 9.12 -12.73
C GLY A 116 4.40 10.02 -11.57
N THR A 117 4.66 9.43 -10.39
CA THR A 117 5.14 10.18 -9.23
C THR A 117 6.50 10.80 -9.48
N SER A 118 7.43 10.06 -10.11
CA SER A 118 8.74 10.59 -10.47
C SER A 118 8.65 11.80 -11.42
N ARG A 119 7.81 11.72 -12.47
CA ARG A 119 7.57 12.86 -13.39
C ARG A 119 6.93 14.05 -12.69
N TYR A 120 5.97 13.79 -11.81
CA TYR A 120 5.31 14.83 -11.04
C TYR A 120 6.28 15.53 -10.09
N LEU A 121 7.12 14.78 -9.37
CA LEU A 121 8.17 15.33 -8.50
C LEU A 121 9.20 16.13 -9.29
N ALA A 122 9.67 15.65 -10.44
CA ALA A 122 10.58 16.42 -11.31
C ALA A 122 9.95 17.75 -11.77
N LYS A 123 8.64 17.76 -12.08
CA LYS A 123 7.95 19.02 -12.42
C LYS A 123 7.83 19.97 -11.23
N ARG A 124 7.67 19.44 -10.01
CA ARG A 124 7.45 20.22 -8.79
C ARG A 124 8.73 20.70 -8.13
N LEU A 125 9.82 19.94 -8.25
CA LEU A 125 11.06 20.15 -7.51
C LEU A 125 12.24 20.57 -8.40
N GLY A 126 12.01 20.79 -9.70
CA GLY A 126 13.06 21.10 -10.68
C GLY A 126 13.97 19.91 -10.99
#